data_AF-A0A8B6HKF7-F1
#
_entry.id   AF-A0A8B6HKF7-F1
#
_cell.length_a   1.000
_cell.length_b   1.000
_cell.length_c   1.000
_cell.angle_alpha   90.00
_cell.angle_beta   90.00
_cell.angle_gamma   90.00
#
_symmetry.space_group_name_H-M   'P 1'
#
loop_
_entity.id
_entity.type
_entity.pdbx_description
1 polymer ?
#
loop_
_entity_poly.entity_id
_entity_poly.type
_entity_poly.pdbx_seq_one_letter_code
_entity_poly.pdbx_strand_id
1 'polypeptide(L)'
;SLDNNKFISSSKDVIVFRKGLLNPVTELQFRRYVSIYGDNLENDVLFWKEVQAFKELYHVHSDESLIQEKVAVIISCFIDSQIPPNIQIDISPDMAEKIVERKYERTPYLFREAQFTVFRHLFRFWDKFCTFRGNHAEEKILPTIERIRKHERAKQRAEQQRLDELALKEAEEKKVTLCVI
;
A
#
# COMPACT_ATOMS: atom_id res chain seq x y z
N SER A 1 24.41 -12.10 2.98
CA SER A 1 24.00 -12.28 1.58
C SER A 1 22.72 -11.50 1.36
N LEU A 2 22.83 -10.34 0.71
CA LEU A 2 21.68 -9.50 0.37
C LEU A 2 21.21 -9.92 -1.02
N ASP A 3 20.03 -10.53 -1.09
CA ASP A 3 19.38 -10.92 -2.34
C ASP A 3 19.05 -9.67 -3.16
N ASN A 4 19.99 -9.29 -4.03
CA ASN A 4 19.73 -8.49 -5.21
C ASN A 4 18.90 -9.33 -6.19
N ASN A 5 17.62 -9.53 -5.87
CA ASN A 5 16.69 -10.11 -6.83
C ASN A 5 16.39 -9.05 -7.89
N LYS A 6 17.24 -9.04 -8.92
CA LYS A 6 17.16 -8.18 -10.09
C LYS A 6 15.96 -8.62 -10.92
N PHE A 7 14.77 -8.15 -10.54
CA PHE A 7 13.57 -8.27 -11.35
C PHE A 7 13.77 -7.44 -12.63
N ILE A 8 14.27 -8.09 -13.68
CA ILE A 8 14.21 -7.55 -15.04
C ILE A 8 12.79 -7.79 -15.52
N SER A 9 11.91 -6.84 -15.19
CA SER A 9 10.57 -6.77 -15.77
C SER A 9 10.68 -6.47 -17.25
N SER A 10 9.96 -7.20 -18.09
CA SER A 10 9.80 -6.77 -19.48
C SER A 10 8.89 -5.53 -19.52
N SER A 11 9.05 -4.67 -20.53
CA SER A 11 8.12 -3.56 -20.76
C SER A 11 6.67 -4.04 -20.96
N LYS A 12 6.49 -5.31 -21.38
CA LYS A 12 5.17 -5.93 -21.53
C LYS A 12 4.51 -6.16 -20.17
N ASP A 13 5.25 -6.61 -19.16
CA ASP A 13 4.70 -6.90 -17.82
C ASP A 13 4.22 -5.62 -17.13
N VAL A 14 4.96 -4.51 -17.32
CA VAL A 14 4.54 -3.18 -16.85
C VAL A 14 3.20 -2.77 -17.47
N ILE A 15 3.00 -3.00 -18.77
CA ILE A 15 1.75 -2.67 -19.46
C ILE A 15 0.61 -3.57 -18.96
N VAL A 16 0.86 -4.87 -18.84
CA VAL A 16 -0.13 -5.84 -18.35
C VAL A 16 -0.55 -5.51 -16.93
N PHE A 17 0.40 -5.18 -16.04
CA PHE A 17 0.10 -4.79 -14.68
C PHE A 17 -0.78 -3.53 -14.62
N ARG A 18 -0.42 -2.48 -15.38
CA ARG A 18 -1.24 -1.26 -15.46
C ARG A 18 -2.66 -1.56 -15.93
N LYS A 19 -2.80 -2.38 -16.97
CA LYS A 19 -4.13 -2.82 -17.45
C LYS A 19 -4.88 -3.62 -16.38
N GLY A 20 -4.19 -4.46 -15.62
CA GLY A 20 -4.74 -5.21 -14.50
C GLY A 20 -5.30 -4.30 -13.40
N LEU A 21 -4.57 -3.25 -13.01
CA LEU A 21 -5.03 -2.28 -12.00
C LEU A 21 -6.20 -1.40 -12.48
N LEU A 22 -6.39 -1.24 -13.79
CA LEU A 22 -7.55 -0.54 -14.36
C LEU A 22 -8.77 -1.46 -14.52
N ASN A 23 -8.60 -2.78 -14.47
CA ASN A 23 -9.70 -3.73 -14.53
C ASN A 23 -10.29 -3.93 -13.12
N PRO A 24 -11.59 -3.64 -12.88
CA PRO A 24 -12.16 -3.63 -11.53
C PRO A 24 -12.12 -4.99 -10.82
N VAL A 25 -12.23 -6.09 -11.57
CA VAL A 25 -12.17 -7.45 -11.00
C VAL A 25 -10.74 -7.79 -10.60
N THR A 26 -9.80 -7.59 -11.53
CA THR A 26 -8.38 -7.91 -11.32
C THR A 26 -7.78 -7.02 -10.22
N GLU A 27 -8.14 -5.74 -10.20
CA GLU A 27 -7.73 -4.81 -9.16
C GLU A 27 -8.24 -5.22 -7.79
N LEU A 28 -9.55 -5.54 -7.65
CA LEU A 28 -10.10 -5.98 -6.38
C LEU A 28 -9.37 -7.22 -5.85
N GLN A 29 -9.13 -8.20 -6.72
CA GLN A 29 -8.39 -9.41 -6.37
C GLN A 29 -6.96 -9.11 -5.96
N PHE A 30 -6.26 -8.28 -6.74
CA PHE A 30 -4.87 -7.90 -6.47
C PHE A 30 -4.76 -7.12 -5.15
N ARG A 31 -5.64 -6.15 -4.92
CA ARG A 31 -5.72 -5.37 -3.68
C ARG A 31 -5.91 -6.26 -2.46
N ARG A 32 -6.84 -7.22 -2.54
CA ARG A 32 -7.04 -8.19 -1.44
C ARG A 32 -5.82 -9.08 -1.27
N TYR A 33 -5.19 -9.52 -2.36
CA TYR A 33 -4.00 -10.36 -2.32
C TYR A 33 -2.82 -9.66 -1.63
N VAL A 34 -2.52 -8.40 -2.00
CA VAL A 34 -1.39 -7.67 -1.39
C VAL A 34 -1.62 -7.32 0.08
N SER A 35 -2.88 -7.20 0.52
CA SER A 35 -3.23 -6.98 1.94
C SER A 35 -2.81 -8.10 2.89
N ILE A 36 -2.34 -9.24 2.37
CA ILE A 36 -1.74 -10.32 3.17
C ILE A 36 -0.33 -9.93 3.65
N TYR A 37 0.39 -9.10 2.90
CA TYR A 37 1.84 -8.89 3.05
C TYR A 37 2.24 -7.56 3.69
N GLY A 38 1.30 -6.65 3.88
CA GLY A 38 1.58 -5.33 4.46
C GLY A 38 0.32 -4.53 4.69
N ASP A 39 0.35 -3.70 5.71
CA ASP A 39 -0.82 -2.94 6.18
C ASP A 39 -1.22 -1.84 5.18
N ASN A 40 -0.24 -1.20 4.54
CA ASN A 40 -0.47 -0.10 3.58
C ASN A 40 -0.71 -0.58 2.15
N LEU A 41 -0.40 -1.82 1.81
CA LEU A 41 -0.43 -2.29 0.41
C LEU A 41 -1.84 -2.25 -0.21
N GLU A 42 -2.89 -2.40 0.62
CA GLU A 42 -4.27 -2.21 0.16
C GLU A 42 -4.52 -0.75 -0.23
N ASN A 43 -4.02 0.21 0.55
CA ASN A 43 -4.11 1.64 0.27
C ASN A 43 -3.24 2.06 -0.90
N ASP A 44 -2.06 1.47 -1.08
CA ASP A 44 -1.18 1.68 -2.23
C ASP A 44 -1.91 1.43 -3.56
N VAL A 45 -2.69 0.34 -3.65
CA VAL A 45 -3.51 0.06 -4.85
C VAL A 45 -4.57 1.14 -5.06
N LEU A 46 -5.27 1.54 -3.99
CA LEU A 46 -6.31 2.56 -4.05
C LEU A 46 -5.73 3.92 -4.47
N PHE A 47 -4.64 4.36 -3.83
CA PHE A 47 -3.92 5.58 -4.17
C PHE A 47 -3.49 5.59 -5.64
N TRP A 48 -2.91 4.48 -6.13
CA TRP A 48 -2.49 4.42 -7.53
C TRP A 48 -3.66 4.64 -8.49
N LYS A 49 -4.83 4.06 -8.22
CA LYS A 49 -6.07 4.28 -9.01
C LYS A 49 -6.56 5.72 -8.91
N GLU A 50 -6.59 6.28 -7.71
CA GLU A 50 -7.05 7.65 -7.48
C GLU A 50 -6.18 8.66 -8.24
N VAL A 51 -4.86 8.43 -8.31
CA VAL A 51 -3.95 9.26 -9.12
C VAL A 51 -4.22 9.11 -10.63
N GLN A 52 -4.63 7.93 -11.12
CA GLN A 52 -5.07 7.80 -12.52
C GLN A 52 -6.36 8.58 -12.77
N ALA A 53 -7.37 8.43 -11.89
CA ALA A 53 -8.62 9.17 -12.00
C ALA A 53 -8.41 10.70 -11.94
N PHE A 54 -7.49 11.17 -11.09
CA PHE A 54 -7.08 12.58 -11.03
C PHE A 54 -6.49 13.07 -12.36
N LYS A 55 -5.61 12.30 -13.01
CA LYS A 55 -5.04 12.68 -14.31
C LYS A 55 -6.09 12.73 -15.41
N GLU A 56 -6.98 11.74 -15.46
CA GLU A 56 -8.11 11.74 -16.40
C GLU A 56 -9.01 12.96 -16.18
N LEU A 57 -9.35 13.27 -14.92
CA LEU A 57 -10.12 14.47 -14.55
C LEU A 57 -9.44 15.76 -15.04
N TYR A 58 -8.11 15.85 -14.90
CA TYR A 58 -7.33 16.98 -15.38
C TYR A 58 -7.35 17.10 -16.92
N HIS A 59 -7.29 15.97 -17.64
CA HIS A 59 -7.26 15.94 -19.11
C HIS A 59 -8.59 16.27 -19.78
N VAL A 60 -9.72 15.96 -19.14
CA VAL A 60 -11.04 16.32 -19.64
C VAL A 60 -11.40 17.80 -19.38
N HIS A 61 -10.44 18.63 -18.96
CA HIS A 61 -10.60 20.06 -18.68
C HIS A 61 -11.72 20.35 -17.67
N SER A 62 -11.73 19.59 -16.58
CA SER A 62 -12.68 19.77 -15.48
C SER A 62 -12.51 21.11 -14.76
N ASP A 63 -13.55 21.53 -14.04
CA ASP A 63 -13.52 22.71 -13.20
C ASP A 63 -12.34 22.67 -12.20
N GLU A 64 -11.67 23.82 -12.03
CA GLU A 64 -10.51 23.96 -11.16
C GLU A 64 -10.85 23.64 -9.71
N SER A 65 -12.05 24.01 -9.27
CA SER A 65 -12.52 23.73 -7.90
C SER A 65 -12.59 22.22 -7.64
N LEU A 66 -13.11 21.46 -8.60
CA LEU A 66 -13.22 20.01 -8.54
C LEU A 66 -11.85 19.33 -8.56
N ILE A 67 -10.90 19.85 -9.34
CA ILE A 67 -9.51 19.35 -9.36
C ILE A 67 -8.85 19.57 -7.99
N GLN A 68 -9.03 20.74 -7.39
CA GLN A 68 -8.47 21.05 -6.06
C GLN A 68 -9.12 20.23 -4.95
N GLU A 69 -10.43 20.02 -5.00
CA GLU A 69 -11.15 19.12 -4.09
C GLU A 69 -10.61 17.69 -4.20
N LYS A 70 -10.40 17.19 -5.43
CA LYS A 70 -9.80 15.87 -5.66
C LYS A 70 -8.40 15.74 -5.06
N VAL A 71 -7.56 16.77 -5.21
CA VAL A 71 -6.23 16.82 -4.59
C VAL A 71 -6.34 16.76 -3.06
N ALA A 72 -7.22 17.57 -2.47
CA ALA A 72 -7.44 17.60 -1.03
C ALA A 72 -7.87 16.23 -0.49
N VAL A 73 -8.80 15.56 -1.18
CA VAL A 73 -9.28 14.22 -0.82
C VAL A 73 -8.15 13.19 -0.89
N ILE A 74 -7.35 13.18 -1.96
CA ILE A 74 -6.21 12.25 -2.09
C ILE A 74 -5.22 12.46 -0.94
N ILE A 75 -4.90 13.72 -0.62
CA ILE A 75 -3.99 14.04 0.50
C ILE A 75 -4.57 13.56 1.83
N SER A 76 -5.83 13.89 2.13
CA SER A 76 -6.47 13.55 3.41
C SER A 76 -6.66 12.05 3.62
N CYS A 77 -6.75 11.26 2.55
CA CYS A 77 -6.92 9.81 2.65
C CYS A 77 -5.58 9.07 2.75
N PHE A 78 -4.55 9.54 2.02
CA PHE A 78 -3.34 8.73 1.81
C PHE A 78 -2.06 9.33 2.38
N ILE A 79 -1.98 10.65 2.55
CA ILE A 79 -0.70 11.35 2.79
C ILE A 79 -0.70 12.08 4.14
N ASP A 80 -1.74 12.86 4.41
CA ASP A 80 -1.94 13.60 5.65
C ASP A 80 -3.30 13.22 6.25
N SER A 81 -3.41 11.94 6.61
CA SER A 81 -4.61 11.39 7.23
C SER A 81 -4.71 11.78 8.69
N GLN A 82 -5.95 12.03 9.14
CA GLN A 82 -6.26 12.21 10.57
C GLN A 82 -6.23 10.88 11.34
N ILE A 83 -6.12 9.74 10.65
CA ILE A 83 -6.00 8.41 11.25
C ILE A 83 -4.50 8.05 11.27
N PRO A 84 -3.90 7.81 12.45
CA PRO A 84 -2.51 7.36 12.54
C PRO A 84 -2.30 5.96 11.94
N PRO A 85 -1.15 5.69 11.28
CA PRO A 85 -0.12 6.68 10.89
C PRO A 85 -0.63 7.65 9.81
N ASN A 86 -0.28 8.95 9.88
CA ASN A 86 -0.82 9.96 8.95
C ASN A 86 -0.59 9.60 7.48
N ILE A 87 0.58 9.03 7.18
CA ILE A 87 0.91 8.50 5.87
C ILE A 87 0.38 7.07 5.79
N GLN A 88 -0.59 6.85 4.90
CA GLN A 88 -1.35 5.60 4.77
C GLN A 88 -0.89 4.76 3.57
N ILE A 89 0.18 5.18 2.89
CA ILE A 89 0.79 4.52 1.73
C ILE A 89 2.30 4.40 1.92
N ASP A 90 2.94 3.50 1.18
CA ASP A 90 4.37 3.23 1.32
C ASP A 90 5.23 4.28 0.60
N ILE A 91 5.31 5.49 1.16
CA ILE A 91 6.18 6.59 0.73
C ILE A 91 6.98 7.16 1.92
N SER A 92 8.05 7.92 1.65
CA SER A 92 8.81 8.59 2.71
C SER A 92 8.09 9.84 3.24
N PRO A 93 8.33 10.23 4.51
CA PRO A 93 7.81 11.48 5.07
C PRO A 93 8.17 12.71 4.23
N ASP A 94 9.42 12.82 3.75
CA ASP A 94 9.85 13.93 2.89
C ASP A 94 9.03 14.04 1.59
N MET A 95 8.59 12.90 1.05
CA MET A 95 7.77 12.86 -0.16
C MET A 95 6.33 13.30 0.15
N ALA A 96 5.80 12.90 1.30
CA ALA A 96 4.51 13.33 1.79
C ALA A 96 4.48 14.85 2.01
N GLU A 97 5.47 15.40 2.71
CA GLU A 97 5.62 16.82 3.00
C GLU A 97 5.65 17.65 1.71
N LYS A 98 6.51 17.29 0.74
CA LYS A 98 6.58 17.96 -0.56
C LYS A 98 5.25 17.99 -1.31
N ILE A 99 4.44 16.93 -1.21
CA ILE A 99 3.14 16.90 -1.86
C ILE A 99 2.16 17.86 -1.18
N VAL A 100 2.18 17.91 0.15
CA VAL A 100 1.32 18.81 0.95
C VAL A 100 1.67 20.27 0.68
N GLU A 101 2.96 20.63 0.63
CA GLU A 101 3.43 21.98 0.31
C GLU A 101 2.96 22.44 -1.08
N ARG A 102 2.90 21.50 -2.03
CA ARG A 102 2.58 21.75 -3.44
C ARG A 102 1.11 21.52 -3.77
N LYS A 103 0.23 21.34 -2.78
CA LYS A 103 -1.19 20.96 -3.00
C LYS A 103 -1.99 21.93 -3.87
N TYR A 104 -1.60 23.20 -3.91
CA TYR A 104 -2.26 24.22 -4.74
C TYR A 104 -1.67 24.34 -6.16
N GLU A 105 -0.63 23.55 -6.49
CA GLU A 105 -0.06 23.56 -7.83
C GLU A 105 -1.02 22.94 -8.85
N ARG A 106 -1.12 23.61 -10.00
CA ARG A 106 -1.95 23.16 -11.12
C ARG A 106 -1.13 22.28 -12.04
N THR A 107 -0.95 21.02 -11.65
CA THR A 107 -0.18 20.06 -12.45
C THR A 107 -0.76 18.65 -12.36
N PRO A 108 -0.91 17.92 -13.49
CA PRO A 108 -1.34 16.52 -13.49
C PRO A 108 -0.27 15.58 -12.91
N TYR A 109 0.90 16.13 -12.53
CA TYR A 109 2.06 15.38 -12.05
C TYR A 109 2.37 15.61 -10.58
N LEU A 110 1.46 16.24 -9.81
CA LEU A 110 1.63 16.49 -8.38
C LEU A 110 2.05 15.22 -7.62
N PHE A 111 1.38 14.09 -7.89
CA PHE A 111 1.62 12.80 -7.24
C PHE A 111 2.60 11.88 -7.99
N ARG A 112 3.33 12.36 -9.01
CA ARG A 112 4.12 11.48 -9.91
C ARG A 112 5.15 10.66 -9.15
N GLU A 113 5.87 11.29 -8.22
CA GLU A 113 6.93 10.63 -7.45
C GLU A 113 6.35 9.55 -6.53
N ALA A 114 5.35 9.89 -5.73
CA ALA A 114 4.62 8.94 -4.87
C ALA A 114 4.00 7.80 -5.67
N GLN A 115 3.35 8.10 -6.81
CA GLN A 115 2.76 7.10 -7.68
C GLN A 115 3.81 6.11 -8.20
N PHE A 116 5.01 6.58 -8.56
CA PHE A 116 6.09 5.72 -9.03
C PHE A 116 6.64 4.82 -7.91
N THR A 117 6.81 5.36 -6.71
CA THR A 117 7.24 4.61 -5.53
C THR A 117 6.25 3.50 -5.19
N VAL A 118 4.97 3.85 -5.04
CA VAL A 118 3.88 2.89 -4.79
C VAL A 118 3.78 1.85 -5.91
N PHE A 119 3.89 2.26 -7.18
CA PHE A 119 3.88 1.33 -8.31
C PHE A 119 5.00 0.29 -8.19
N ARG A 120 6.21 0.71 -7.78
CA ARG A 120 7.34 -0.22 -7.59
C ARG A 120 7.09 -1.18 -6.42
N HIS A 121 6.49 -0.74 -5.32
CA HIS A 121 6.15 -1.61 -4.20
C HIS A 121 5.14 -2.68 -4.63
N LEU A 122 4.05 -2.27 -5.25
CA LEU A 122 3.01 -3.16 -5.74
C LEU A 122 3.52 -4.13 -6.81
N PHE A 123 4.32 -3.65 -7.76
CA PHE A 123 4.76 -4.45 -8.89
C PHE A 123 5.55 -5.71 -8.47
N ARG A 124 6.24 -5.68 -7.32
CA ARG A 124 6.96 -6.84 -6.76
C ARG A 124 6.06 -8.03 -6.42
N PHE A 125 4.76 -7.80 -6.30
CA PHE A 125 3.76 -8.83 -6.01
C PHE A 125 3.03 -9.32 -7.26
N TRP A 126 3.20 -8.66 -8.41
CA TRP A 126 2.41 -8.92 -9.60
C TRP A 126 2.57 -10.35 -10.12
N ASP A 127 3.81 -10.82 -10.30
CA ASP A 127 4.06 -12.18 -10.79
C ASP A 127 3.49 -13.24 -9.84
N LYS A 128 3.70 -13.04 -8.53
CA LYS A 128 3.16 -13.93 -7.49
C LYS A 128 1.64 -13.98 -7.51
N PHE A 129 1.00 -12.83 -7.73
CA PHE A 129 -0.44 -12.73 -7.90
C PHE A 129 -0.90 -13.43 -9.18
N CYS A 130 -0.23 -13.23 -10.32
CA CYS A 130 -0.56 -13.91 -11.58
C CYS A 130 -0.50 -15.43 -11.42
N THR A 131 0.55 -15.96 -10.79
CA THR A 131 0.65 -17.39 -10.47
C THR A 131 -0.46 -17.84 -9.53
N PHE A 132 -0.73 -17.08 -8.46
CA PHE A 132 -1.82 -17.38 -7.53
C PHE A 132 -3.17 -17.44 -8.25
N ARG A 133 -3.46 -16.44 -9.08
CA ARG A 133 -4.70 -16.33 -9.85
C ARG A 133 -4.85 -17.48 -10.83
N GLY A 134 -3.80 -17.84 -11.57
CA GLY A 134 -3.82 -18.94 -12.53
C GLY A 134 -4.05 -20.33 -11.91
N ASN A 135 -3.74 -20.49 -10.63
CA ASN A 135 -3.91 -21.75 -9.89
C ASN A 135 -5.29 -21.91 -9.25
N HIS A 136 -6.18 -20.91 -9.35
CA HIS A 136 -7.50 -20.93 -8.72
C HIS A 136 -8.60 -20.62 -9.74
N ALA A 137 -9.76 -21.27 -9.57
CA ALA A 137 -10.97 -20.85 -10.26
C ALA A 137 -11.38 -19.43 -9.79
N GLU A 138 -11.95 -18.63 -10.70
CA GLU A 138 -12.19 -17.20 -10.49
C GLU A 138 -13.03 -16.94 -9.21
N GLU A 139 -14.05 -17.77 -8.97
CA GLU A 139 -14.93 -17.71 -7.80
C GLU A 139 -14.26 -18.12 -6.48
N LYS A 140 -13.10 -18.78 -6.54
CA LYS A 140 -12.33 -19.22 -5.37
C LYS A 140 -11.23 -18.25 -4.97
N ILE A 141 -10.84 -17.31 -5.84
CA ILE A 141 -9.74 -16.37 -5.59
C ILE A 141 -9.96 -15.58 -4.29
N LEU A 142 -11.05 -14.82 -4.17
CA LEU A 142 -11.31 -13.97 -3.02
C LEU A 142 -11.53 -14.77 -1.71
N PRO A 143 -12.32 -15.86 -1.68
CA PRO A 143 -12.44 -16.70 -0.50
C PRO A 143 -11.11 -17.27 -0.02
N THR A 144 -10.24 -17.69 -0.94
CA THR A 144 -8.91 -18.22 -0.59
C THR A 144 -8.02 -17.14 0.01
N ILE A 145 -8.00 -15.94 -0.58
CA ILE A 145 -7.26 -14.79 -0.04
C ILE A 145 -7.72 -14.48 1.40
N GLU A 146 -9.03 -14.42 1.64
CA GLU A 146 -9.55 -14.11 2.99
C GLU A 146 -9.17 -15.20 4.01
N ARG A 147 -9.17 -16.47 3.60
CA ARG A 147 -8.72 -17.57 4.45
C ARG A 147 -7.25 -17.43 4.83
N ILE A 148 -6.38 -17.12 3.86
CA ILE A 148 -4.96 -16.90 4.08
C ILE A 148 -4.75 -15.69 5.00
N ARG A 149 -5.42 -14.58 4.71
CA ARG A 149 -5.34 -13.35 5.50
C ARG A 149 -5.76 -13.54 6.95
N LYS A 150 -6.85 -14.27 7.19
CA LYS A 150 -7.31 -14.61 8.55
C LYS A 150 -6.27 -15.43 9.30
N HIS A 151 -5.67 -16.42 8.63
CA HIS A 151 -4.61 -17.25 9.20
C HIS A 151 -3.36 -16.43 9.54
N GLU A 152 -2.90 -15.59 8.62
CA GLU A 152 -1.70 -14.77 8.82
C GLU A 152 -1.90 -13.76 9.96
N ARG A 153 -3.06 -13.10 10.03
CA ARG A 153 -3.40 -12.21 11.15
C ARG A 153 -3.53 -12.92 12.49
N ALA A 154 -3.99 -14.17 12.50
CA ALA A 154 -4.01 -14.97 13.73
C ALA A 154 -2.59 -15.31 14.19
N LYS A 155 -1.71 -15.68 13.25
CA LYS A 155 -0.30 -15.96 13.51
C LYS A 155 0.45 -14.73 14.02
N GLN A 156 0.30 -13.58 13.37
CA GLN A 156 0.89 -12.30 13.77
C GLN A 156 0.46 -11.90 15.18
N ARG A 157 -0.84 -12.02 15.50
CA ARG A 157 -1.35 -11.73 16.85
C ARG A 157 -0.78 -12.65 17.92
N ALA A 158 -0.67 -13.95 17.63
CA ALA A 158 -0.07 -14.90 18.55
C ALA A 158 1.42 -14.61 18.78
N GLU A 159 2.14 -14.19 17.75
CA GLU A 159 3.56 -13.80 17.87
C GLU A 159 3.73 -12.49 18.65
N GLN A 160 2.91 -11.47 18.37
CA GLN A 160 2.94 -10.21 19.11
C GLN A 160 2.68 -10.44 20.61
N GLN A 161 1.69 -11.27 20.95
CA GLN A 161 1.40 -11.62 22.35
C GLN A 161 2.61 -12.25 23.04
N ARG A 162 3.35 -13.13 22.36
CA ARG A 162 4.57 -13.75 22.91
C ARG A 162 5.68 -12.72 23.13
N LEU A 163 5.87 -11.80 22.19
CA LEU A 163 6.87 -10.75 22.30
C LEU A 163 6.53 -9.77 23.44
N ASP A 164 5.26 -9.40 23.59
CA ASP A 164 4.80 -8.53 24.67
C ASP A 164 4.97 -9.19 26.04
N GLU A 165 4.68 -10.50 26.17
CA GLU A 165 4.92 -11.27 27.40
C GLU A 165 6.41 -11.34 27.76
N LEU A 166 7.30 -11.53 26.77
CA LEU A 166 8.75 -11.52 26.98
C LEU A 166 9.24 -10.13 27.41
N ALA A 167 8.78 -9.07 26.74
CA ALA A 167 9.14 -7.70 27.07
C ALA A 167 8.70 -7.31 28.49
N LEU A 168 7.53 -7.78 28.94
CA LEU A 168 7.03 -7.57 30.30
C LEU A 168 7.94 -8.27 31.33
N LYS A 169 8.32 -9.53 31.10
CA LYS A 169 9.23 -10.28 31.98
C LYS A 169 10.60 -9.62 32.09
N GLU A 170 11.19 -9.19 30.97
CA GLU A 170 12.45 -8.46 30.97
C GLU A 170 12.35 -7.13 31.73
N ALA A 171 11.23 -6.42 31.62
CA ALA A 171 11.00 -5.18 32.36
C ALA A 171 10.86 -5.43 33.87
N GLU A 172 10.24 -6.54 34.28
CA GLU A 172 10.15 -6.96 35.68
C GLU A 172 11.52 -7.34 36.25
N GLU A 173 12.33 -8.14 35.54
CA GLU A 173 13.68 -8.52 35.96
C GLU A 173 14.61 -7.30 36.10
N LYS A 174 14.53 -6.34 35.18
CA LYS A 174 15.28 -5.08 35.26
C LYS A 174 14.87 -4.25 36.48
N LYS A 175 13.57 -4.19 36.82
CA LYS A 175 13.09 -3.50 38.03
C LYS A 175 13.61 -4.16 39.31
N VAL A 176 13.59 -5.49 39.38
CA VAL A 176 14.12 -6.22 40.54
C VAL A 176 15.61 -5.94 40.70
N THR A 177 16.38 -5.97 39.62
CA THR A 177 17.83 -5.71 39.66
C THR A 177 18.14 -4.28 40.12
N LEU A 178 17.35 -3.29 39.72
CA LEU A 178 17.54 -1.90 40.11
C LEU A 178 17.20 -1.62 41.58
N CYS A 179 16.28 -2.39 42.18
CA CYS A 179 15.90 -2.25 43.58
C CYS A 179 16.90 -2.89 44.58
N VAL A 180 17.90 -3.63 44.08
CA VAL A 180 18.89 -4.35 44.91
C VAL A 180 20.25 -3.63 44.95
N ILE A 181 20.37 -2.46 44.30
CA ILE A 181 21.54 -1.55 44.33
C ILE A 181 21.17 -0.30 45.12
#